data_AF-A0A7X0E860-F1
#
_entry.id   AF-A0A7X0E860-F1
#
_cell.length_a   1.000
_cell.length_b   1.000
_cell.length_c   1.000
_cell.angle_alpha   90.00
_cell.angle_beta   90.00
_cell.angle_gamma   90.00
#
_symmetry.space_group_name_H-M   'P 1'
#
loop_
_entity.id
_entity.type
_entity.pdbx_description
1 polymer ?
#
loop_
_entity_poly.entity_id
_entity_poly.type
_entity_poly.pdbx_seq_one_letter_code
_entity_poly.pdbx_strand_id
1 'polypeptide(L)'
;MSDQEKFIAHLYPAAAKVSQETGMSKELILAQAAEETGWGQHVLPGTNNIFNIKASPDWHGPTKTFNVWEIEGGKKVWKDQEFRVYGSAEEALRDRVKFLEGNPRYAKAGLFDEGTKGHLEKEAAALQKAGYATDPNYAKQLIAVANSPVMQRVIEHAQGQSPAQPTTHAATSHSAAEGVLKQGDRGTEVHTLQQNLSKLGYTDAHGHALKPDSDFGANTKFAVEAFQRDHHLAADGIAGPKTLHAIQQQTQISKAPGLDSPANPDHALYLQAQKAMHELDARQGRTPDQQSNNLAAALTVAAKHEGLTRIDQVALSDDGSRAFAVQNGAFKQTAQVQTAEAVHTSIAQSSQALQQAAPAQPSPTHIQHQPQTPQQAPPGVNV
;
A
#
# COMPACT_ATOMS: atom_id res chain seq x y z
N MET A 1 -0.49 16.84 3.27
CA MET A 1 -0.05 16.26 1.98
C MET A 1 -0.90 15.05 1.65
N SER A 2 -1.39 14.95 0.40
CA SER A 2 -2.08 13.78 -0.15
C SER A 2 -1.13 12.57 -0.26
N ASP A 3 -1.64 11.37 -0.50
CA ASP A 3 -0.79 10.17 -0.65
C ASP A 3 0.12 10.24 -1.88
N GLN A 4 -0.35 10.87 -2.96
CA GLN A 4 0.47 11.19 -4.13
C GLN A 4 1.61 12.16 -3.77
N GLU A 5 1.32 13.20 -2.97
CA GLU A 5 2.34 14.15 -2.51
C GLU A 5 3.35 13.49 -1.58
N LYS A 6 2.91 12.59 -0.69
CA LYS A 6 3.82 11.82 0.18
C LYS A 6 4.73 10.90 -0.62
N PHE A 7 4.21 10.23 -1.65
CA PHE A 7 5.01 9.37 -2.52
C PHE A 7 6.10 10.16 -3.25
N ILE A 8 5.75 11.28 -3.88
CA ILE A 8 6.74 12.13 -4.55
C ILE A 8 7.71 12.74 -3.54
N ALA A 9 7.24 13.20 -2.37
CA ALA A 9 8.11 13.76 -1.33
C ALA A 9 9.10 12.71 -0.80
N HIS A 10 8.69 11.45 -0.71
CA HIS A 10 9.57 10.34 -0.34
C HIS A 10 10.65 10.06 -1.39
N LEU A 11 10.30 10.13 -2.68
CA LEU A 11 11.24 9.88 -3.77
C LEU A 11 12.12 11.08 -4.11
N TYR A 12 11.70 12.30 -3.77
CA TYR A 12 12.36 13.53 -4.20
C TYR A 12 13.85 13.59 -3.83
N PRO A 13 14.30 13.28 -2.59
CA PRO A 13 15.72 13.33 -2.26
C PRO A 13 16.57 12.38 -3.11
N ALA A 14 16.07 11.16 -3.34
CA ALA A 14 16.73 10.17 -4.19
C ALA A 14 16.77 10.64 -5.65
N ALA A 15 15.66 11.17 -6.17
CA ALA A 15 15.60 11.69 -7.53
C ALA A 15 16.50 12.91 -7.72
N ALA A 16 16.59 13.81 -6.73
CA ALA A 16 17.49 14.96 -6.76
C ALA A 16 18.95 14.53 -6.77
N LYS A 17 19.34 13.56 -5.95
CA LYS A 17 20.70 13.01 -5.91
C LYS A 17 21.07 12.30 -7.21
N VAL A 18 20.20 11.42 -7.72
CA VAL A 18 20.43 10.74 -9.00
C VAL A 18 20.48 11.76 -10.15
N SER A 19 19.66 12.80 -10.12
CA SER A 19 19.73 13.92 -11.06
C SER A 19 21.07 14.65 -10.98
N GLN A 20 21.61 14.92 -9.79
CA GLN A 20 22.93 15.53 -9.63
C GLN A 20 24.07 14.64 -10.13
N GLU A 21 24.01 13.33 -9.86
CA GLU A 21 25.05 12.37 -10.25
C GLU A 21 25.07 12.11 -11.75
N THR A 22 23.88 12.01 -12.33
CA THR A 22 23.74 11.59 -13.71
C THR A 22 23.62 12.78 -14.63
N GLY A 23 23.04 13.90 -14.20
CA GLY A 23 22.66 15.04 -15.03
C GLY A 23 21.25 14.93 -15.62
N MET A 24 20.53 13.81 -15.41
CA MET A 24 19.15 13.66 -15.91
C MET A 24 18.16 14.56 -15.16
N SER A 25 17.02 14.92 -15.76
CA SER A 25 15.98 15.71 -15.08
C SER A 25 15.37 14.93 -13.91
N LYS A 26 15.42 15.51 -12.70
CA LYS A 26 14.70 14.97 -11.53
C LYS A 26 13.19 14.95 -11.75
N GLU A 27 12.65 15.95 -12.44
CA GLU A 27 11.23 16.05 -12.79
C GLU A 27 10.82 14.87 -13.66
N LEU A 28 11.64 14.50 -14.65
CA LEU A 28 11.39 13.32 -15.48
C LEU A 28 11.45 12.02 -14.66
N ILE A 29 12.47 11.87 -13.82
CA ILE A 29 12.64 10.70 -12.96
C ILE A 29 11.40 10.50 -12.07
N LEU A 30 10.93 11.57 -11.43
CA LEU A 30 9.75 11.55 -10.57
C LEU A 30 8.45 11.32 -11.35
N ALA A 31 8.31 11.93 -12.54
CA ALA A 31 7.14 11.74 -13.38
C ALA A 31 7.01 10.31 -13.89
N GLN A 32 8.12 9.68 -14.30
CA GLN A 32 8.10 8.27 -14.64
C GLN A 32 7.82 7.40 -13.43
N ALA A 33 8.44 7.66 -12.28
CA ALA A 33 8.12 6.91 -11.07
C ALA A 33 6.63 6.98 -10.73
N ALA A 34 5.98 8.14 -10.88
CA ALA A 34 4.55 8.31 -10.68
C ALA A 34 3.73 7.54 -11.73
N GLU A 35 4.07 7.63 -13.00
CA GLU A 35 3.34 6.96 -14.08
C GLU A 35 3.42 5.42 -13.96
N GLU A 36 4.62 4.89 -13.74
CA GLU A 36 4.90 3.44 -13.73
C GLU A 36 4.29 2.73 -12.50
N THR A 37 4.00 3.49 -11.45
CA THR A 37 3.46 2.95 -10.19
C THR A 37 2.04 3.38 -9.89
N GLY A 38 1.44 4.23 -10.74
CA GLY A 38 0.19 4.92 -10.40
C GLY A 38 0.30 5.72 -9.10
N TRP A 39 1.34 6.56 -8.97
CA TRP A 39 1.64 7.37 -7.78
C TRP A 39 1.92 6.53 -6.52
N GLY A 40 2.67 5.44 -6.68
CA GLY A 40 3.10 4.56 -5.60
C GLY A 40 2.13 3.42 -5.26
N GLN A 41 0.96 3.36 -5.90
CA GLN A 41 -0.08 2.35 -5.61
C GLN A 41 0.28 0.93 -6.09
N HIS A 42 1.15 0.81 -7.08
CA HIS A 42 1.48 -0.45 -7.74
C HIS A 42 2.96 -0.85 -7.61
N VAL A 43 3.64 -0.37 -6.56
CA VAL A 43 5.01 -0.81 -6.25
C VAL A 43 4.96 -2.22 -5.67
N LEU A 44 5.76 -3.14 -6.22
CA LEU A 44 5.85 -4.51 -5.73
C LEU A 44 6.33 -4.55 -4.26
N PRO A 45 5.52 -5.08 -3.32
CA PRO A 45 5.82 -4.99 -1.89
C PRO A 45 7.15 -5.63 -1.50
N GLY A 46 7.99 -4.86 -0.80
CA GLY A 46 9.28 -5.29 -0.30
C GLY A 46 10.39 -5.36 -1.35
N THR A 47 10.25 -4.66 -2.47
CA THR A 47 11.25 -4.67 -3.56
C THR A 47 11.94 -3.32 -3.76
N ASN A 48 11.36 -2.21 -3.31
CA ASN A 48 11.74 -0.85 -3.74
C ASN A 48 11.83 -0.67 -5.28
N ASN A 49 11.21 -1.57 -6.04
CA ASN A 49 11.30 -1.60 -7.50
C ASN A 49 10.26 -0.68 -8.11
N ILE A 50 10.59 0.61 -8.12
CA ILE A 50 9.71 1.70 -8.58
C ILE A 50 9.32 1.55 -10.05
N PHE A 51 10.16 0.92 -10.87
CA PHE A 51 9.91 0.78 -12.31
C PHE A 51 9.48 -0.64 -12.71
N ASN A 52 9.11 -1.48 -11.73
CA ASN A 52 8.68 -2.87 -11.96
C ASN A 52 9.65 -3.66 -12.88
N ILE A 53 10.96 -3.45 -12.71
CA ILE A 53 12.00 -4.03 -13.55
C ILE A 53 12.13 -5.52 -13.25
N LYS A 54 11.90 -6.34 -14.27
CA LYS A 54 12.10 -7.79 -14.19
C LYS A 54 13.57 -8.13 -13.99
N ALA A 55 13.83 -9.22 -13.27
CA ALA A 55 15.18 -9.78 -13.22
C ALA A 55 15.54 -10.34 -14.59
N SER A 56 16.69 -9.92 -15.11
CA SER A 56 17.25 -10.42 -16.37
C SER A 56 18.40 -11.39 -16.06
N PRO A 57 18.85 -12.24 -17.00
CA PRO A 57 19.92 -13.22 -16.74
C PRO A 57 21.24 -12.61 -16.25
N ASP A 58 21.49 -11.33 -16.54
CA ASP A 58 22.65 -10.54 -16.11
C ASP A 58 22.45 -9.84 -14.75
N TRP A 59 21.27 -9.96 -14.14
CA TRP A 59 21.01 -9.45 -12.80
C TRP A 59 21.52 -10.43 -11.74
N HIS A 60 22.46 -9.95 -10.92
CA HIS A 60 23.08 -10.75 -9.84
C HIS A 60 22.65 -10.29 -8.44
N GLY A 61 21.77 -9.28 -8.37
CA GLY A 61 21.25 -8.75 -7.11
C GLY A 61 20.05 -9.57 -6.59
N PRO A 62 19.48 -9.17 -5.44
CA PRO A 62 18.34 -9.86 -4.87
C PRO A 62 17.13 -9.81 -5.82
N THR A 63 16.33 -10.87 -5.81
CA THR A 63 15.10 -10.97 -6.60
C THR A 63 13.92 -11.35 -5.71
N LYS A 64 12.71 -11.08 -6.20
CA LYS A 64 11.48 -11.60 -5.60
C LYS A 64 10.51 -11.99 -6.71
N THR A 65 9.95 -13.18 -6.58
CA THR A 65 8.98 -13.74 -7.53
C THR A 65 7.58 -13.29 -7.19
N PHE A 66 6.84 -12.84 -8.19
CA PHE A 66 5.43 -12.51 -8.09
C PHE A 66 4.65 -13.23 -9.18
N ASN A 67 3.43 -13.70 -8.84
CA ASN A 67 2.51 -14.22 -9.83
C ASN A 67 1.81 -13.04 -10.51
N VAL A 68 2.14 -12.79 -11.77
CA VAL A 68 1.61 -11.67 -12.56
C VAL A 68 0.97 -12.20 -13.83
N TRP A 69 0.01 -11.46 -14.38
CA TRP A 69 -0.61 -11.83 -15.66
C TRP A 69 -0.01 -10.99 -16.79
N GLU A 70 0.22 -11.63 -17.93
CA GLU A 70 0.58 -10.99 -19.19
C GLU A 70 -0.52 -11.19 -20.22
N ILE A 71 -0.61 -10.29 -21.20
CA ILE A 71 -1.50 -10.49 -22.36
C ILE A 71 -0.71 -11.20 -23.45
N GLU A 72 -1.04 -12.45 -23.72
CA GLU A 72 -0.50 -13.23 -24.83
C GLU A 72 -1.64 -13.60 -25.79
N GLY A 73 -1.54 -13.20 -27.05
CA GLY A 73 -2.58 -13.46 -28.05
C GLY A 73 -3.96 -12.90 -27.66
N GLY A 74 -4.00 -11.80 -26.90
CA GLY A 74 -5.25 -11.17 -26.41
C GLY A 74 -5.87 -11.84 -25.18
N LYS A 75 -5.19 -12.83 -24.57
CA LYS A 75 -5.66 -13.52 -23.35
C LYS A 75 -4.71 -13.29 -22.19
N LYS A 76 -5.26 -13.19 -20.97
CA LYS A 76 -4.47 -13.12 -19.74
C LYS A 76 -3.86 -14.49 -19.43
N VAL A 77 -2.54 -14.53 -19.30
CA VAL A 77 -1.76 -15.72 -18.92
C VAL A 77 -1.01 -15.39 -17.64
N TRP A 78 -1.26 -16.15 -16.56
CA TRP A 78 -0.56 -15.99 -15.29
C TRP A 78 0.80 -16.68 -15.34
N LYS A 79 1.83 -15.98 -14.88
CA LYS A 79 3.21 -16.46 -14.86
C LYS A 79 3.89 -16.00 -13.58
N ASP A 80 4.75 -16.86 -13.06
CA ASP A 80 5.70 -16.48 -12.04
C ASP A 80 6.82 -15.68 -12.70
N GLN A 81 6.94 -14.42 -12.27
CA GLN A 81 7.91 -13.48 -12.81
C GLN A 81 8.83 -13.01 -11.70
N GLU A 82 10.14 -13.11 -11.92
CA GLU A 82 11.13 -12.54 -11.04
C GLU A 82 11.32 -11.06 -11.31
N PHE A 83 11.32 -10.27 -10.24
CA PHE A 83 11.59 -8.83 -10.26
C PHE A 83 12.81 -8.52 -9.42
N ARG A 84 13.55 -7.48 -9.84
CA ARG A 84 14.69 -6.96 -9.08
C ARG A 84 14.22 -6.43 -7.72
N VAL A 85 15.06 -6.59 -6.70
CA VAL A 85 14.86 -6.03 -5.36
C VAL A 85 16.04 -5.12 -5.06
N TYR A 86 15.70 -3.90 -4.64
CA TYR A 86 16.66 -2.86 -4.31
C TYR A 86 16.66 -2.59 -2.81
N GLY A 87 17.82 -2.27 -2.26
CA GLY A 87 17.99 -1.83 -0.88
C GLY A 87 17.35 -0.47 -0.62
N SER A 88 17.20 0.38 -1.64
CA SER A 88 16.57 1.69 -1.52
C SER A 88 15.91 2.17 -2.82
N ALA A 89 15.04 3.18 -2.71
CA ALA A 89 14.51 3.90 -3.86
C ALA A 89 15.64 4.49 -4.73
N GLU A 90 16.68 5.07 -4.10
CA GLU A 90 17.85 5.62 -4.80
C GLU A 90 18.55 4.57 -5.69
N GLU A 91 18.72 3.35 -5.18
CA GLU A 91 19.31 2.26 -5.96
C GLU A 91 18.44 1.89 -7.17
N ALA A 92 17.12 1.82 -6.99
CA ALA A 92 16.20 1.58 -8.10
C ALA A 92 16.24 2.70 -9.16
N LEU A 93 16.31 3.97 -8.72
CA LEU A 93 16.45 5.13 -9.60
C LEU A 93 17.78 5.10 -10.38
N ARG A 94 18.89 4.75 -9.71
CA ARG A 94 20.21 4.59 -10.37
C ARG A 94 20.22 3.42 -11.35
N ASP A 95 19.66 2.28 -10.98
CA ASP A 95 19.61 1.10 -11.85
C ASP A 95 18.78 1.37 -13.11
N ARG A 96 17.69 2.15 -12.99
CA ARG A 96 16.96 2.65 -14.16
C ARG A 96 17.81 3.54 -15.05
N VAL A 97 18.62 4.45 -14.50
CA VAL A 97 19.53 5.27 -15.33
C VAL A 97 20.58 4.37 -16.02
N LYS A 98 21.17 3.44 -15.29
CA LYS A 98 22.13 2.47 -15.82
C LYS A 98 21.54 1.62 -16.96
N PHE A 99 20.28 1.21 -16.84
CA PHE A 99 19.56 0.51 -17.91
C PHE A 99 19.45 1.38 -19.19
N LEU A 100 19.13 2.66 -19.03
CA LEU A 100 19.04 3.58 -20.17
C LEU A 100 20.42 3.80 -20.81
N GLU A 101 21.45 3.99 -20.00
CA GLU A 101 22.84 4.19 -20.46
C GLU A 101 23.39 2.94 -21.15
N GLY A 102 23.07 1.76 -20.63
CA GLY A 102 23.50 0.48 -21.17
C GLY A 102 22.79 0.06 -22.47
N ASN A 103 21.70 0.73 -22.86
CA ASN A 103 20.94 0.39 -24.06
C ASN A 103 21.14 1.44 -25.18
N PRO A 104 21.86 1.09 -26.28
CA PRO A 104 22.23 2.04 -27.33
C PRO A 104 21.07 2.79 -28.00
N ARG A 105 19.84 2.27 -27.92
CA ARG A 105 18.66 2.94 -28.51
C ARG A 105 18.40 4.31 -27.90
N TYR A 106 18.66 4.50 -26.61
CA TYR A 106 18.42 5.77 -25.92
C TYR A 106 19.50 6.80 -26.25
N ALA A 107 20.77 6.37 -26.33
CA ALA A 107 21.85 7.22 -26.84
C ALA A 107 21.59 7.64 -28.29
N LYS A 108 21.21 6.71 -29.19
CA LYS A 108 20.85 7.02 -30.58
C LYS A 108 19.66 7.97 -30.72
N ALA A 109 18.74 7.94 -29.75
CA ALA A 109 17.61 8.86 -29.72
C ALA A 109 18.01 10.28 -29.28
N GLY A 110 19.21 10.46 -28.71
CA GLY A 110 19.75 11.72 -28.21
C GLY A 110 19.46 11.98 -26.73
N LEU A 111 19.09 10.95 -25.95
CA LEU A 111 18.70 11.10 -24.53
C LEU A 111 19.83 11.68 -23.68
N PHE A 112 21.08 11.35 -24.00
CA PHE A 112 22.25 11.72 -23.22
C PHE A 112 23.06 12.87 -23.83
N ASP A 113 22.56 13.49 -24.90
CA ASP A 113 23.22 14.62 -25.54
C ASP A 113 23.24 15.81 -24.57
N GLU A 114 24.31 16.60 -24.61
CA GLU A 114 24.51 17.76 -23.71
C GLU A 114 23.34 18.76 -23.75
N GLY A 115 22.72 18.92 -24.93
CA GLY A 115 21.54 19.79 -25.10
C GLY A 115 20.20 19.16 -24.74
N THR A 116 20.16 17.86 -24.43
CA THR A 116 18.95 17.10 -24.04
C THR A 116 18.93 16.82 -22.55
N LYS A 117 20.07 16.38 -22.01
CA LYS A 117 20.21 15.93 -20.63
C LYS A 117 19.90 17.07 -19.64
N GLY A 118 19.07 16.79 -18.63
CA GLY A 118 18.57 17.76 -17.66
C GLY A 118 17.34 18.56 -18.13
N HIS A 119 16.89 18.41 -19.38
CA HIS A 119 15.72 19.09 -19.91
C HIS A 119 14.53 18.14 -20.06
N LEU A 120 13.56 18.24 -19.14
CA LEU A 120 12.36 17.39 -19.06
C LEU A 120 11.72 17.09 -20.43
N GLU A 121 11.39 18.12 -21.22
CA GLU A 121 10.68 17.96 -22.48
C GLU A 121 11.51 17.22 -23.53
N LYS A 122 12.82 17.51 -23.58
CA LYS A 122 13.73 16.90 -24.55
C LYS A 122 14.04 15.46 -24.17
N GLU A 123 14.25 15.19 -22.88
CA GLU A 123 14.47 13.83 -22.40
C GLU A 123 13.22 12.96 -22.57
N ALA A 124 12.02 13.48 -22.28
CA ALA A 124 10.76 12.79 -22.52
C ALA A 124 10.56 12.47 -24.02
N ALA A 125 10.85 13.44 -24.91
CA ALA A 125 10.80 13.24 -26.35
C ALA A 125 11.82 12.20 -26.83
N ALA A 126 13.04 12.20 -26.27
CA ALA A 126 14.07 11.20 -26.58
C ALA A 126 13.68 9.80 -26.11
N LEU A 127 13.05 9.65 -24.92
CA LEU A 127 12.50 8.38 -24.44
C LEU A 127 11.41 7.84 -25.37
N GLN A 128 10.48 8.68 -25.81
CA GLN A 128 9.45 8.29 -26.77
C GLN A 128 10.06 7.90 -28.12
N LYS A 129 10.98 8.70 -28.66
CA LYS A 129 11.70 8.42 -29.92
C LYS A 129 12.48 7.10 -29.85
N ALA A 130 13.03 6.75 -28.69
CA ALA A 130 13.73 5.49 -28.45
C ALA A 130 12.80 4.27 -28.33
N GLY A 131 11.48 4.47 -28.31
CA GLY A 131 10.48 3.42 -28.10
C GLY A 131 10.52 2.89 -26.67
N TYR A 132 10.62 3.78 -25.67
CA TYR A 132 10.49 3.39 -24.25
C TYR A 132 9.10 2.80 -23.98
N ALA A 133 8.05 3.46 -24.46
CA ALA A 133 6.67 3.01 -24.40
C ALA A 133 6.05 2.98 -25.81
N THR A 134 5.03 2.14 -26.00
CA THR A 134 4.27 2.06 -27.26
C THR A 134 3.21 3.15 -27.40
N ASP A 135 2.88 3.87 -26.32
CA ASP A 135 1.91 4.96 -26.35
C ASP A 135 2.45 6.15 -27.16
N PRO A 136 1.76 6.60 -28.23
CA PRO A 136 2.17 7.77 -29.01
C PRO A 136 2.16 9.09 -28.23
N ASN A 137 1.55 9.14 -27.04
CA ASN A 137 1.48 10.32 -26.18
C ASN A 137 2.36 10.22 -24.93
N TYR A 138 3.23 9.20 -24.82
CA TYR A 138 4.02 8.95 -23.60
C TYR A 138 4.80 10.19 -23.12
N ALA A 139 5.51 10.88 -24.02
CA ALA A 139 6.26 12.09 -23.64
C ALA A 139 5.33 13.19 -23.11
N LYS A 140 4.16 13.36 -23.73
CA LYS A 140 3.16 14.35 -23.32
C LYS A 140 2.58 14.01 -21.94
N GLN A 141 2.34 12.74 -21.65
CA GLN A 141 1.88 12.27 -20.33
C GLN A 141 2.94 12.57 -19.25
N LEU A 142 4.20 12.22 -19.48
CA LEU A 142 5.28 12.51 -18.53
C LEU A 142 5.44 14.00 -18.24
N ILE A 143 5.39 14.84 -19.27
CA ILE A 143 5.44 16.30 -19.11
C ILE A 143 4.21 16.80 -18.32
N ALA A 144 3.02 16.25 -18.58
CA ALA A 144 1.80 16.61 -17.85
C ALA A 144 1.87 16.21 -16.36
N VAL A 145 2.39 15.01 -16.07
CA VAL A 145 2.61 14.53 -14.69
C VAL A 145 3.64 15.40 -13.96
N ALA A 146 4.78 15.67 -14.61
CA ALA A 146 5.83 16.54 -14.08
C ALA A 146 5.35 17.97 -13.78
N ASN A 147 4.45 18.50 -14.61
CA ASN A 147 3.88 19.84 -14.45
C ASN A 147 2.58 19.86 -13.64
N SER A 148 2.17 18.73 -13.06
CA SER A 148 0.92 18.65 -12.30
C SER A 148 0.99 19.47 -10.99
N PRO A 149 -0.15 19.96 -10.47
CA PRO A 149 -0.18 20.68 -9.19
C PRO A 149 0.39 19.88 -8.01
N VAL A 150 0.28 18.55 -8.05
CA VAL A 150 0.86 17.67 -7.02
C VAL A 150 2.39 17.73 -7.07
N MET A 151 2.97 17.58 -8.26
CA MET A 151 4.42 17.60 -8.43
C MET A 151 4.99 18.98 -8.07
N GLN A 152 4.36 20.06 -8.56
CA GLN A 152 4.79 21.44 -8.27
C GLN A 152 4.78 21.74 -6.77
N ARG A 153 3.70 21.39 -6.05
CA ARG A 153 3.64 21.62 -4.59
C ARG A 153 4.74 20.89 -3.82
N VAL A 154 5.10 19.68 -4.23
CA VAL A 154 6.17 18.91 -3.56
C VAL A 154 7.54 19.50 -3.88
N ILE A 155 7.80 19.85 -5.15
CA ILE A 155 9.06 20.46 -5.57
C ILE A 155 9.24 21.82 -4.89
N GLU A 156 8.21 22.67 -4.87
CA GLU A 156 8.22 23.97 -4.18
C GLU A 156 8.49 23.81 -2.67
N HIS A 157 7.81 22.86 -2.01
CA HIS A 157 8.04 22.58 -0.60
C HIS A 157 9.48 22.09 -0.34
N ALA A 158 10.04 21.29 -1.25
CA ALA A 158 11.41 20.79 -1.15
C ALA A 158 12.48 21.85 -1.51
N GLN A 159 12.15 22.82 -2.37
CA GLN A 159 13.04 23.91 -2.79
C GLN A 159 12.99 25.12 -1.84
N GLY A 160 11.87 25.37 -1.17
CA GLY A 160 11.76 26.34 -0.08
C GLY A 160 12.55 25.96 1.18
N GLN A 161 13.14 24.77 1.19
CA GLN A 161 14.08 24.27 2.19
C GLN A 161 15.47 24.08 1.53
N SER A 162 16.23 25.16 1.38
CA SER A 162 17.67 25.10 1.01
C SER A 162 18.46 26.29 1.58
N PRO A 163 19.79 26.16 1.76
CA PRO A 163 20.43 26.26 3.07
C PRO A 163 21.25 27.54 3.30
N ALA A 164 21.21 28.07 4.52
CA ALA A 164 22.20 29.03 5.03
C ALA A 164 23.05 28.36 6.13
N GLN A 165 24.33 28.14 5.83
CA GLN A 165 25.43 27.69 6.71
C GLN A 165 25.89 28.81 7.68
N PRO A 166 26.88 28.61 8.60
CA PRO A 166 27.42 27.40 9.26
C PRO A 166 27.51 27.56 10.80
N THR A 167 27.42 26.48 11.58
CA THR A 167 28.26 26.35 12.78
C THR A 167 28.76 24.93 12.95
N THR A 168 30.06 24.85 13.13
CA THR A 168 30.86 23.69 13.50
C THR A 168 30.35 23.05 14.79
N HIS A 169 30.08 21.74 14.78
CA HIS A 169 30.69 20.73 15.67
C HIS A 169 30.19 19.31 15.34
N ALA A 170 31.17 18.43 15.10
CA ALA A 170 31.18 16.99 15.36
C ALA A 170 30.10 16.08 14.71
N ALA A 171 30.51 15.46 13.60
CA ALA A 171 30.27 14.08 13.20
C ALA A 171 29.33 13.23 14.09
N THR A 172 28.10 13.00 13.61
CA THR A 172 27.41 11.69 13.46
C THR A 172 25.94 11.95 13.11
N SER A 173 25.62 12.04 11.82
CA SER A 173 24.22 12.13 11.34
C SER A 173 24.10 11.61 9.91
N HIS A 174 24.59 10.40 9.66
CA HIS A 174 24.39 9.70 8.39
C HIS A 174 23.34 8.57 8.47
N SER A 175 22.79 8.24 9.64
CA SER A 175 21.83 7.11 9.80
C SER A 175 20.37 7.52 9.56
N ALA A 176 19.95 8.70 10.03
CA ALA A 176 18.56 9.17 9.83
C ALA A 176 18.20 9.41 8.35
N ALA A 177 19.18 9.74 7.51
CA ALA A 177 19.00 9.96 6.06
C ALA A 177 18.73 8.65 5.27
N GLU A 178 18.97 7.47 5.85
CA GLU A 178 18.74 6.16 5.22
C GLU A 178 17.41 5.51 5.66
N GLY A 179 16.57 6.22 6.44
CA GLY A 179 15.34 5.63 6.99
C GLY A 179 15.60 4.55 8.04
N VAL A 180 16.77 4.59 8.69
CA VAL A 180 17.19 3.69 9.76
C VAL A 180 17.54 4.51 10.99
N LEU A 181 16.70 4.42 12.02
CA LEU A 181 16.95 5.06 13.31
C LEU A 181 17.52 4.04 14.30
N LYS A 182 18.63 4.36 14.94
CA LYS A 182 19.30 3.49 15.91
C LYS A 182 19.86 4.28 17.09
N GLN A 183 20.31 3.56 18.11
CA GLN A 183 20.89 4.16 19.30
C GLN A 183 22.03 5.13 18.97
N GLY A 184 21.96 6.34 19.53
CA GLY A 184 22.88 7.44 19.28
C GLY A 184 22.38 8.47 18.26
N ASP A 185 21.38 8.12 17.45
CA ASP A 185 20.74 9.08 16.54
C ASP A 185 19.94 10.12 17.31
N ARG A 186 19.83 11.32 16.73
CA ARG A 186 19.05 12.42 17.29
C ARG A 186 18.28 13.15 16.21
N GLY A 187 17.16 13.76 16.59
CA GLY A 187 16.41 14.65 15.71
C GLY A 187 14.92 14.35 15.63
N THR A 188 14.27 14.98 14.66
CA THR A 188 12.81 14.97 14.51
C THR A 188 12.24 13.60 14.17
N GLU A 189 12.99 12.76 13.47
CA GLU A 189 12.59 11.39 13.13
C GLU A 189 12.60 10.50 14.37
N VAL A 190 13.60 10.65 15.24
CA VAL A 190 13.68 9.97 16.53
C VAL A 190 12.54 10.42 17.45
N HIS A 191 12.29 11.72 17.52
CA HIS A 191 11.15 12.27 18.26
C HIS A 191 9.82 11.68 17.76
N THR A 192 9.64 11.59 16.44
CA THR A 192 8.43 11.00 15.83
C THR A 192 8.28 9.52 16.18
N LEU A 193 9.37 8.75 16.09
CA LEU A 193 9.43 7.34 16.50
C LEU A 193 9.00 7.19 17.97
N GLN A 194 9.60 7.97 18.87
CA GLN A 194 9.29 7.95 20.30
C GLN A 194 7.82 8.32 20.57
N GLN A 195 7.28 9.33 19.88
CA GLN A 195 5.87 9.70 19.98
C GLN A 195 4.94 8.56 19.55
N ASN A 196 5.25 7.89 18.44
CA ASN A 196 4.43 6.80 17.93
C ASN A 196 4.49 5.59 18.87
N LEU A 197 5.68 5.19 19.34
CA LEU A 197 5.83 4.12 20.31
C LEU A 197 5.10 4.42 21.63
N SER A 198 5.21 5.64 22.13
CA SER A 198 4.50 6.09 23.34
C SER A 198 2.96 6.03 23.17
N LYS A 199 2.44 6.47 22.02
CA LYS A 199 1.00 6.37 21.68
C LYS A 199 0.51 4.93 21.59
N LEU A 200 1.38 4.03 21.15
CA LEU A 200 1.10 2.60 21.09
C LEU A 200 1.26 1.90 22.44
N GLY A 201 1.64 2.63 23.50
CA GLY A 201 1.77 2.11 24.85
C GLY A 201 3.13 1.49 25.17
N TYR A 202 4.13 1.61 24.30
CA TYR A 202 5.47 1.11 24.57
C TYR A 202 6.22 2.04 25.53
N THR A 203 6.89 1.42 26.50
CA THR A 203 7.54 2.08 27.65
C THR A 203 9.05 1.87 27.64
N ASP A 204 9.75 2.53 28.56
CA ASP A 204 11.15 2.24 28.86
C ASP A 204 11.31 0.94 29.67
N ALA A 205 12.56 0.56 29.95
CA ALA A 205 12.90 -0.65 30.71
C ALA A 205 12.35 -0.69 32.15
N HIS A 206 11.91 0.45 32.69
CA HIS A 206 11.35 0.57 34.04
C HIS A 206 9.82 0.68 34.01
N GLY A 207 9.19 0.59 32.84
CA GLY A 207 7.74 0.70 32.66
C GLY A 207 7.22 2.14 32.60
N HIS A 208 8.08 3.15 32.50
CA HIS A 208 7.63 4.53 32.33
C HIS A 208 7.33 4.84 30.86
N ALA A 209 6.33 5.69 30.62
CA ALA A 209 6.04 6.17 29.27
C ALA A 209 7.27 6.85 28.63
N LEU A 210 7.53 6.54 27.36
CA LEU A 210 8.61 7.16 26.61
C LEU A 210 8.41 8.68 26.55
N LYS A 211 9.50 9.41 26.84
CA LYS A 211 9.58 10.85 26.61
C LYS A 211 10.15 11.08 25.20
N PRO A 212 9.43 11.77 24.31
CA PRO A 212 9.96 12.16 23.01
C PRO A 212 10.95 13.31 23.17
N ASP A 213 12.18 12.99 23.56
CA ASP A 213 13.27 13.95 23.77
C ASP A 213 14.14 14.16 22.53
N SER A 214 13.79 13.51 21.41
CA SER A 214 14.56 13.51 20.16
C SER A 214 15.88 12.74 20.22
N ASP A 215 16.18 12.05 21.31
CA ASP A 215 17.42 11.29 21.50
C ASP A 215 17.15 9.78 21.50
N PHE A 216 17.80 9.05 20.59
CA PHE A 216 17.66 7.60 20.53
C PHE A 216 18.59 6.97 21.57
N GLY A 217 18.17 7.06 22.83
CA GLY A 217 18.85 6.45 23.97
C GLY A 217 18.46 4.99 24.22
N ALA A 218 18.96 4.44 25.33
CA ALA A 218 18.66 3.07 25.76
C ALA A 218 17.14 2.82 25.95
N ASN A 219 16.41 3.84 26.41
CA ASN A 219 14.95 3.76 26.59
C ASN A 219 14.22 3.60 25.25
N THR A 220 14.58 4.40 24.24
CA THR A 220 14.01 4.30 22.88
C THR A 220 14.34 2.94 22.26
N LYS A 221 15.59 2.47 22.43
CA LYS A 221 16.01 1.14 21.95
C LYS A 221 15.16 0.02 22.56
N PHE A 222 14.97 0.05 23.88
CA PHE A 222 14.17 -0.94 24.59
C PHE A 222 12.72 -0.99 24.05
N ALA A 223 12.11 0.17 23.83
CA ALA A 223 10.76 0.27 23.28
C ALA A 223 10.68 -0.25 21.84
N VAL A 224 11.69 0.02 21.02
CA VAL A 224 11.77 -0.52 19.64
C VAL A 224 11.89 -2.05 19.67
N GLU A 225 12.75 -2.62 20.52
CA GLU A 225 12.87 -4.08 20.67
C GLU A 225 11.57 -4.71 21.16
N ALA A 226 10.87 -4.06 22.11
CA ALA A 226 9.57 -4.52 22.57
C ALA A 226 8.54 -4.52 21.44
N PHE A 227 8.44 -3.42 20.69
CA PHE A 227 7.57 -3.35 19.51
C PHE A 227 7.92 -4.43 18.49
N GLN A 228 9.20 -4.62 18.20
CA GLN A 228 9.65 -5.62 17.25
C GLN A 228 9.26 -7.04 17.70
N ARG A 229 9.41 -7.39 18.98
CA ARG A 229 8.98 -8.70 19.51
C ARG A 229 7.47 -8.91 19.37
N ASP A 230 6.69 -7.91 19.76
CA ASP A 230 5.22 -7.99 19.76
C ASP A 230 4.64 -8.09 18.35
N HIS A 231 5.35 -7.55 17.35
CA HIS A 231 4.96 -7.56 15.95
C HIS A 231 5.77 -8.55 15.09
N HIS A 232 6.45 -9.52 15.71
CA HIS A 232 7.20 -10.60 15.05
C HIS A 232 8.26 -10.12 14.04
N LEU A 233 8.89 -8.98 14.33
CA LEU A 233 10.05 -8.45 13.62
C LEU A 233 11.36 -8.89 14.32
N ALA A 234 12.50 -8.68 13.65
CA ALA A 234 13.79 -8.85 14.30
C ALA A 234 13.93 -7.83 15.45
N ALA A 235 14.10 -8.30 16.67
CA ALA A 235 14.22 -7.46 17.88
C ALA A 235 15.66 -6.97 18.09
N ASP A 236 16.19 -6.25 17.11
CA ASP A 236 17.56 -5.72 17.09
C ASP A 236 17.70 -4.31 17.68
N GLY A 237 16.57 -3.67 18.02
CA GLY A 237 16.52 -2.32 18.56
C GLY A 237 16.84 -1.24 17.52
N ILE A 238 16.81 -1.60 16.24
CA ILE A 238 17.01 -0.72 15.10
C ILE A 238 15.66 -0.48 14.42
N ALA A 239 15.21 0.77 14.41
CA ALA A 239 14.02 1.17 13.69
C ALA A 239 14.35 1.41 12.20
N GLY A 240 14.55 0.32 11.47
CA GLY A 240 14.65 0.33 10.01
C GLY A 240 13.28 0.42 9.32
N PRO A 241 13.23 0.43 7.97
CA PRO A 241 11.99 0.69 7.22
C PRO A 241 10.82 -0.23 7.57
N LYS A 242 11.05 -1.53 7.80
CA LYS A 242 10.00 -2.47 8.22
C LYS A 242 9.43 -2.12 9.60
N THR A 243 10.31 -1.81 10.55
CA THR A 243 9.93 -1.41 11.91
C THR A 243 9.16 -0.09 11.89
N LEU A 244 9.67 0.93 11.17
CA LEU A 244 9.02 2.23 11.06
C LEU A 244 7.65 2.14 10.37
N HIS A 245 7.53 1.35 9.30
CA HIS A 245 6.26 1.11 8.63
C HIS A 245 5.27 0.40 9.54
N ALA A 246 5.68 -0.64 10.26
CA ALA A 246 4.82 -1.37 11.19
C ALA A 246 4.32 -0.45 12.33
N ILE A 247 5.20 0.39 12.89
CA ILE A 247 4.83 1.38 13.91
C ILE A 247 3.83 2.38 13.33
N GLN A 248 4.08 2.91 12.14
CA GLN A 248 3.18 3.86 11.49
C GLN A 248 1.82 3.22 11.19
N GLN A 249 1.78 2.02 10.64
CA GLN A 249 0.55 1.28 10.38
C GLN A 249 -0.23 1.06 11.67
N GLN A 250 0.42 0.64 12.75
CA GLN A 250 -0.24 0.42 14.02
C GLN A 250 -0.77 1.74 14.62
N THR A 251 -0.07 2.87 14.46
CA THR A 251 -0.61 4.18 14.88
C THR A 251 -1.81 4.65 14.07
N GLN A 252 -1.91 4.26 12.78
CA GLN A 252 -3.10 4.55 11.98
C GLN A 252 -4.27 3.68 12.41
N ILE A 253 -4.03 2.38 12.65
CA ILE A 253 -5.04 1.45 13.20
C ILE A 253 -5.57 1.97 14.54
N SER A 254 -4.70 2.39 15.45
CA SER A 254 -5.13 2.95 16.75
C SER A 254 -5.89 4.28 16.64
N LYS A 255 -5.80 4.99 15.50
CA LYS A 255 -6.49 6.28 15.27
C LYS A 255 -7.80 6.10 14.49
N ALA A 256 -7.96 4.99 13.76
CA ALA A 256 -9.12 4.76 12.94
C ALA A 256 -10.37 4.54 13.82
N PRO A 257 -11.49 5.21 13.51
CA PRO A 257 -12.72 5.08 14.31
C PRO A 257 -13.25 3.64 14.28
N GLY A 258 -13.79 3.15 15.39
CA GLY A 258 -14.44 1.84 15.47
C GLY A 258 -15.71 1.77 14.62
N LEU A 259 -16.19 0.56 14.30
CA LEU A 259 -17.41 0.31 13.53
C LEU A 259 -18.67 0.91 14.16
N ASP A 260 -18.67 1.08 15.48
CA ASP A 260 -19.71 1.77 16.26
C ASP A 260 -19.66 3.30 16.14
N SER A 261 -18.60 3.86 15.56
CA SER A 261 -18.44 5.30 15.37
C SER A 261 -19.01 5.77 14.02
N PRO A 262 -19.81 6.85 13.99
CA PRO A 262 -20.29 7.45 12.74
C PRO A 262 -19.20 7.96 11.79
N ALA A 263 -17.97 8.16 12.30
CA ALA A 263 -16.82 8.56 11.49
C ALA A 263 -16.19 7.39 10.71
N ASN A 264 -16.58 6.15 11.00
CA ASN A 264 -16.08 4.98 10.27
C ASN A 264 -16.82 4.83 8.93
N PRO A 265 -16.10 4.66 7.80
CA PRO A 265 -16.71 4.55 6.47
C PRO A 265 -17.64 3.33 6.33
N ASP A 266 -17.42 2.28 7.12
CA ASP A 266 -18.21 1.04 7.13
C ASP A 266 -19.30 1.04 8.22
N HIS A 267 -19.46 2.15 8.95
CA HIS A 267 -20.49 2.31 9.98
C HIS A 267 -21.91 2.04 9.43
N ALA A 268 -22.19 2.47 8.20
CA ALA A 268 -23.49 2.23 7.58
C ALA A 268 -23.78 0.74 7.36
N LEU A 269 -22.77 -0.05 6.99
CA LEU A 269 -22.90 -1.49 6.81
C LEU A 269 -23.04 -2.20 8.16
N TYR A 270 -22.32 -1.72 9.19
CA TYR A 270 -22.49 -2.18 10.57
C TYR A 270 -23.91 -1.95 11.10
N LEU A 271 -24.49 -0.77 10.88
CA LEU A 271 -25.88 -0.50 11.26
C LEU A 271 -26.88 -1.43 10.56
N GLN A 272 -26.61 -1.82 9.31
CA GLN A 272 -27.43 -2.80 8.60
C GLN A 272 -27.31 -4.20 9.22
N ALA A 273 -26.08 -4.65 9.53
CA ALA A 273 -25.86 -5.91 10.23
C ALA A 273 -26.54 -5.94 11.60
N GLN A 274 -26.41 -4.86 12.37
CA GLN A 274 -27.00 -4.71 13.70
C GLN A 274 -28.54 -4.77 13.62
N LYS A 275 -29.13 -4.02 12.69
CA LYS A 275 -30.58 -4.07 12.47
C LYS A 275 -31.05 -5.48 12.10
N ALA A 276 -30.37 -6.14 11.16
CA ALA A 276 -30.72 -7.48 10.72
C ALA A 276 -30.53 -8.53 11.84
N MET A 277 -29.54 -8.34 12.72
CA MET A 277 -29.36 -9.16 13.92
C MET A 277 -30.49 -8.95 14.93
N HIS A 278 -30.91 -7.70 15.17
CA HIS A 278 -32.03 -7.41 16.07
C HIS A 278 -33.34 -8.01 15.56
N GLU A 279 -33.56 -8.01 14.25
CA GLU A 279 -34.70 -8.69 13.63
C GLU A 279 -34.63 -10.20 13.79
N LEU A 280 -33.43 -10.80 13.71
CA LEU A 280 -33.23 -12.23 13.97
C LEU A 280 -33.50 -12.57 15.44
N ASP A 281 -33.01 -11.76 16.38
CA ASP A 281 -33.27 -11.92 17.81
C ASP A 281 -34.77 -11.87 18.10
N ALA A 282 -35.48 -10.88 17.55
CA ALA A 282 -36.93 -10.78 17.68
C ALA A 282 -37.67 -12.02 17.15
N ARG A 283 -37.25 -12.56 16.00
CA ARG A 283 -37.81 -13.81 15.44
C ARG A 283 -37.53 -15.03 16.32
N GLN A 284 -36.43 -15.03 17.06
CA GLN A 284 -36.06 -16.08 18.00
C GLN A 284 -36.57 -15.84 19.43
N GLY A 285 -37.35 -14.78 19.67
CA GLY A 285 -37.84 -14.41 21.00
C GLY A 285 -36.73 -13.96 21.95
N ARG A 286 -35.59 -13.49 21.42
CA ARG A 286 -34.46 -12.95 22.18
C ARG A 286 -34.49 -11.42 22.16
N THR A 287 -33.99 -10.81 23.23
CA THR A 287 -33.73 -9.36 23.27
C THR A 287 -32.32 -9.09 22.77
N PRO A 288 -32.11 -8.14 21.85
CA PRO A 288 -30.77 -7.79 21.40
C PRO A 288 -29.87 -7.36 22.56
N ASP A 289 -28.63 -7.84 22.55
CA ASP A 289 -27.65 -7.59 23.60
C ASP A 289 -26.24 -7.32 23.03
N GLN A 290 -25.24 -7.33 23.91
CA GLN A 290 -23.85 -7.11 23.51
C GLN A 290 -23.34 -8.22 22.56
N GLN A 291 -23.77 -9.46 22.72
CA GLN A 291 -23.37 -10.57 21.84
C GLN A 291 -23.99 -10.39 20.45
N SER A 292 -25.23 -9.91 20.36
CA SER A 292 -25.85 -9.51 19.09
C SER A 292 -25.02 -8.43 18.38
N ASN A 293 -24.56 -7.42 19.11
CA ASN A 293 -23.72 -6.34 18.54
C ASN A 293 -22.33 -6.85 18.10
N ASN A 294 -21.71 -7.72 18.89
CA ASN A 294 -20.43 -8.36 18.55
C ASN A 294 -20.56 -9.21 17.27
N LEU A 295 -21.61 -10.03 17.18
CA LEU A 295 -21.90 -10.85 16.00
C LEU A 295 -22.17 -9.98 14.75
N ALA A 296 -22.93 -8.88 14.91
CA ALA A 296 -23.17 -7.92 13.84
C ALA A 296 -21.87 -7.26 13.34
N ALA A 297 -20.95 -6.89 14.25
CA ALA A 297 -19.65 -6.35 13.88
C ALA A 297 -18.82 -7.37 13.10
N ALA A 298 -18.72 -8.62 13.57
CA ALA A 298 -18.01 -9.69 12.87
C ALA A 298 -18.60 -9.98 11.48
N LEU A 299 -19.93 -10.00 11.36
CA LEU A 299 -20.63 -10.15 10.09
C LEU A 299 -20.37 -8.98 9.14
N THR A 300 -20.18 -7.77 9.65
CA THR A 300 -19.79 -6.60 8.84
C THR A 300 -18.39 -6.81 8.25
N VAL A 301 -17.45 -7.32 9.04
CA VAL A 301 -16.09 -7.67 8.56
C VAL A 301 -16.17 -8.71 7.45
N ALA A 302 -16.90 -9.81 7.69
CA ALA A 302 -17.06 -10.87 6.70
C ALA A 302 -17.75 -10.38 5.43
N ALA A 303 -18.80 -9.55 5.55
CA ALA A 303 -19.50 -8.96 4.42
C ALA A 303 -18.57 -8.10 3.57
N LYS A 304 -17.73 -7.27 4.18
CA LYS A 304 -16.72 -6.47 3.47
C LYS A 304 -15.69 -7.33 2.74
N HIS A 305 -15.22 -8.38 3.38
CA HIS A 305 -14.26 -9.32 2.79
C HIS A 305 -14.84 -10.02 1.55
N GLU A 306 -16.11 -10.45 1.62
CA GLU A 306 -16.81 -11.13 0.52
C GLU A 306 -17.41 -10.16 -0.52
N GLY A 307 -17.17 -8.84 -0.37
CA GLY A 307 -17.61 -7.82 -1.32
C GLY A 307 -19.10 -7.50 -1.30
N LEU A 308 -19.79 -7.78 -0.19
CA LEU A 308 -21.16 -7.31 0.03
C LEU A 308 -21.15 -5.79 0.22
N THR A 309 -22.09 -5.11 -0.44
CA THR A 309 -22.26 -3.66 -0.35
C THR A 309 -23.43 -3.27 0.55
N ARG A 310 -24.28 -4.23 0.90
CA ARG A 310 -25.36 -4.12 1.89
C ARG A 310 -25.60 -5.44 2.61
N ILE A 311 -26.26 -5.38 3.76
CA ILE A 311 -26.74 -6.54 4.51
C ILE A 311 -28.25 -6.40 4.68
N ASP A 312 -29.01 -7.24 3.99
CA ASP A 312 -30.46 -7.24 4.01
C ASP A 312 -31.02 -8.17 5.11
N GLN A 313 -30.27 -9.23 5.47
CA GLN A 313 -30.70 -10.20 6.48
C GLN A 313 -29.50 -10.87 7.15
N VAL A 314 -29.69 -11.29 8.42
CA VAL A 314 -28.85 -12.26 9.10
C VAL A 314 -29.60 -13.59 9.26
N ALA A 315 -28.91 -14.70 9.04
CA ALA A 315 -29.43 -16.05 9.25
C ALA A 315 -28.42 -16.91 10.01
N LEU A 316 -28.89 -17.94 10.71
CA LEU A 316 -28.03 -18.95 11.33
C LEU A 316 -28.12 -20.26 10.55
N SER A 317 -27.07 -21.08 10.62
CA SER A 317 -27.17 -22.50 10.24
C SER A 317 -28.12 -23.25 11.17
N ASP A 318 -28.60 -24.41 10.73
CA ASP A 318 -29.56 -25.23 11.49
C ASP A 318 -29.03 -25.62 12.88
N ASP A 319 -27.72 -25.83 13.00
CA ASP A 319 -27.01 -26.14 14.25
C ASP A 319 -26.56 -24.88 15.04
N GLY A 320 -26.83 -23.68 14.52
CA GLY A 320 -26.42 -22.40 15.10
C GLY A 320 -24.91 -22.12 15.07
N SER A 321 -24.10 -23.03 14.53
CA SER A 321 -22.63 -22.91 14.54
C SER A 321 -22.12 -21.76 13.68
N ARG A 322 -22.86 -21.39 12.63
CA ARG A 322 -22.52 -20.31 11.70
C ARG A 322 -23.63 -19.27 11.63
N ALA A 323 -23.21 -18.03 11.45
CA ALA A 323 -24.09 -16.92 11.08
C ALA A 323 -23.74 -16.41 9.68
N PHE A 324 -24.75 -15.97 8.94
CA PHE A 324 -24.64 -15.50 7.58
C PHE A 324 -25.18 -14.09 7.44
N ALA A 325 -24.36 -13.18 6.90
CA ALA A 325 -24.82 -11.90 6.37
C ALA A 325 -25.30 -12.14 4.95
N VAL A 326 -26.51 -11.68 4.62
CA VAL A 326 -27.17 -11.97 3.36
C VAL A 326 -27.49 -10.66 2.64
N GLN A 327 -27.05 -10.57 1.39
CA GLN A 327 -27.48 -9.54 0.44
C GLN A 327 -28.45 -10.18 -0.56
N ASN A 328 -29.70 -9.73 -0.54
CA ASN A 328 -30.77 -10.17 -1.42
C ASN A 328 -30.71 -9.42 -2.75
N GLY A 329 -31.05 -10.07 -3.86
CA GLY A 329 -31.05 -9.45 -5.19
C GLY A 329 -31.33 -10.49 -6.27
N ALA A 330 -31.04 -10.16 -7.53
CA ALA A 330 -31.13 -11.12 -8.63
C ALA A 330 -30.23 -12.35 -8.38
N PHE A 331 -29.10 -12.15 -7.71
CA PHE A 331 -28.26 -13.21 -7.16
C PHE A 331 -28.07 -12.95 -5.67
N LYS A 332 -28.40 -13.94 -4.84
CA LYS A 332 -28.17 -13.89 -3.40
C LYS A 332 -26.67 -14.00 -3.13
N GLN A 333 -26.11 -13.06 -2.37
CA GLN A 333 -24.73 -13.12 -1.89
C GLN A 333 -24.72 -13.32 -0.38
N THR A 334 -23.72 -14.04 0.13
CA THR A 334 -23.61 -14.34 1.56
C THR A 334 -22.17 -14.27 2.02
N ALA A 335 -21.97 -13.76 3.24
CA ALA A 335 -20.73 -13.90 4.00
C ALA A 335 -21.02 -14.66 5.29
N GLN A 336 -20.06 -15.44 5.80
CA GLN A 336 -20.27 -16.28 6.98
C GLN A 336 -19.22 -16.04 8.07
N VAL A 337 -19.61 -16.24 9.33
CA VAL A 337 -18.72 -16.27 10.50
C VAL A 337 -19.06 -17.47 11.38
N GLN A 338 -18.09 -17.91 12.20
CA GLN A 338 -18.37 -18.86 13.28
C GLN A 338 -19.05 -18.13 14.43
N THR A 339 -20.29 -18.52 14.77
CA THR A 339 -21.11 -17.80 15.76
C THR A 339 -20.42 -17.73 17.10
N ALA A 340 -19.84 -18.85 17.58
CA ALA A 340 -19.19 -18.95 18.88
C ALA A 340 -17.99 -18.00 19.03
N GLU A 341 -17.21 -17.82 17.96
CA GLU A 341 -16.10 -16.86 17.96
C GLU A 341 -16.64 -15.43 17.89
N ALA A 342 -17.55 -15.17 16.95
CA ALA A 342 -18.06 -13.85 16.65
C ALA A 342 -18.79 -13.18 17.83
N VAL A 343 -19.54 -13.92 18.64
CA VAL A 343 -20.22 -13.35 19.82
C VAL A 343 -19.25 -12.90 20.92
N HIS A 344 -18.01 -13.42 20.93
CA HIS A 344 -16.95 -13.05 21.88
C HIS A 344 -15.94 -12.07 21.31
N THR A 345 -15.99 -11.78 20.01
CA THR A 345 -15.17 -10.75 19.37
C THR A 345 -15.85 -9.39 19.53
N SER A 346 -15.30 -8.53 20.38
CA SER A 346 -15.84 -7.18 20.60
C SER A 346 -15.90 -6.36 19.30
N ILE A 347 -16.74 -5.33 19.29
CA ILE A 347 -16.81 -4.37 18.17
C ILE A 347 -15.43 -3.75 17.91
N ALA A 348 -14.66 -3.42 18.95
CA ALA A 348 -13.32 -2.87 18.82
C ALA A 348 -12.35 -3.86 18.13
N GLN A 349 -12.36 -5.14 18.52
CA GLN A 349 -11.56 -6.18 17.87
C GLN A 349 -12.00 -6.41 16.42
N SER A 350 -13.31 -6.42 16.14
CA SER A 350 -13.84 -6.52 14.78
C SER A 350 -13.44 -5.30 13.92
N SER A 351 -13.44 -4.11 14.52
CA SER A 351 -13.00 -2.88 13.85
C SER A 351 -11.52 -2.93 13.50
N GLN A 352 -10.70 -3.42 14.43
CA GLN A 352 -9.28 -3.63 14.19
C GLN A 352 -9.04 -4.67 13.09
N ALA A 353 -9.78 -5.78 13.10
CA ALA A 353 -9.70 -6.81 12.06
C ALA A 353 -10.06 -6.25 10.68
N LEU A 354 -11.10 -5.42 10.60
CA LEU A 354 -11.47 -4.73 9.36
C LEU A 354 -10.39 -3.78 8.86
N GLN A 355 -9.73 -3.06 9.77
CA GLN A 355 -8.64 -2.14 9.44
C GLN A 355 -7.35 -2.86 9.01
N GLN A 356 -7.16 -4.10 9.48
CA GLN A 356 -6.06 -4.98 9.07
C GLN A 356 -6.35 -5.70 7.74
N ALA A 357 -7.61 -5.92 7.40
CA ALA A 357 -8.02 -6.44 6.10
C ALA A 357 -7.86 -5.36 5.02
N ALA A 358 -6.81 -5.46 4.20
CA ALA A 358 -6.65 -4.62 3.02
C ALA A 358 -7.93 -4.65 2.15
N PRO A 359 -8.33 -3.56 1.47
CA PRO A 359 -9.51 -3.58 0.62
C PRO A 359 -9.34 -4.64 -0.47
N ALA A 360 -10.13 -5.72 -0.38
CA ALA A 360 -10.27 -6.67 -1.47
C ALA A 360 -10.76 -5.90 -2.71
N GLN A 361 -10.00 -5.98 -3.80
CA GLN A 361 -10.50 -5.49 -5.09
C GLN A 361 -11.83 -6.20 -5.40
N PRO A 362 -12.82 -5.50 -5.97
CA PRO A 362 -14.05 -6.13 -6.42
C PRO A 362 -13.69 -7.21 -7.45
N SER A 363 -13.91 -8.47 -7.07
CA SER A 363 -13.89 -9.57 -8.03
C SER A 363 -14.96 -9.32 -9.09
N PRO A 364 -14.68 -9.55 -10.39
CA PRO A 364 -15.70 -9.44 -11.41
C PRO A 364 -16.84 -10.43 -11.10
N THR A 365 -18.04 -9.88 -11.13
CA THR A 365 -19.34 -10.51 -10.89
C THR A 365 -19.43 -11.92 -11.50
N HIS A 366 -19.49 -12.96 -10.67
CA HIS A 366 -19.85 -14.30 -11.12
C HIS A 366 -21.37 -14.35 -11.33
N ILE A 367 -21.82 -14.13 -12.57
CA ILE A 367 -23.16 -14.56 -12.99
C ILE A 367 -23.09 -16.08 -13.12
N GLN A 368 -23.68 -16.78 -12.15
CA GLN A 368 -23.85 -18.22 -12.18
C GLN A 368 -24.93 -18.55 -13.24
N HIS A 369 -24.52 -18.89 -14.46
CA HIS A 369 -25.42 -19.51 -15.43
C HIS A 369 -25.50 -21.00 -15.11
N GLN A 370 -26.68 -21.46 -14.70
CA GLN A 370 -27.01 -22.89 -14.72
C GLN A 370 -26.93 -23.40 -16.17
N PRO A 371 -26.40 -24.62 -16.41
CA PRO A 371 -26.35 -25.18 -17.76
C PRO A 371 -27.77 -25.56 -18.22
N GLN A 372 -28.25 -24.90 -19.29
CA GLN A 372 -29.42 -25.35 -20.04
C GLN A 372 -29.04 -26.56 -20.90
N THR A 373 -29.81 -27.64 -20.77
CA THR A 373 -29.76 -28.84 -21.62
C THR A 373 -30.00 -28.49 -23.10
N PRO A 374 -29.26 -29.07 -24.05
CA PRO A 374 -29.46 -28.81 -25.47
C PRO A 374 -30.72 -29.49 -26.00
N GLN A 375 -31.64 -28.69 -26.53
CA GLN A 375 -32.84 -29.13 -27.23
C GLN A 375 -32.44 -29.60 -28.65
N GLN A 376 -32.70 -30.87 -28.94
CA GLN A 376 -32.47 -31.48 -30.25
C GLN A 376 -33.35 -30.82 -31.33
N ALA A 377 -32.75 -30.47 -32.46
CA ALA A 377 -33.48 -30.04 -33.65
C ALA A 377 -34.15 -31.24 -34.35
N PRO A 378 -35.36 -31.09 -34.92
CA PRO A 378 -36.02 -32.15 -35.67
C PRO A 378 -35.41 -32.34 -37.07
N PRO A 379 -35.51 -33.54 -37.66
CA PRO A 379 -34.89 -33.83 -38.95
C PRO A 379 -35.70 -33.22 -40.10
N GLY A 380 -35.05 -32.38 -40.90
CA GLY A 380 -35.57 -31.80 -42.13
C GLY A 380 -35.22 -32.68 -43.34
N VAL A 381 -36.27 -33.04 -44.08
CA VAL A 381 -36.34 -33.97 -45.21
C VAL A 381 -35.70 -33.40 -46.49
N ASN A 382 -35.08 -34.29 -47.29
CA ASN A 382 -34.59 -34.10 -48.66
C ASN A 382 -35.64 -33.49 -49.60
N VAL A 383 -35.23 -32.53 -50.45
CA VAL A 383 -35.48 -32.54 -51.91
C VAL A 383 -34.27 -31.95 -52.62
#